data_AF-B9XGG0-F1
#
_entry.id   AF-B9XGG0-F1
#
_cell.length_a   1.000
_cell.length_b   1.000
_cell.length_c   1.000
_cell.angle_alpha   90.00
_cell.angle_beta   90.00
_cell.angle_gamma   90.00
#
_symmetry.space_group_name_H-M   'P 1'
#
loop_
_entity.id
_entity.type
_entity.pdbx_description
1 polymer ?
#
loop_
_entity_poly.entity_id
_entity_poly.type
_entity_poly.pdbx_seq_one_letter_code
_entity_poly.pdbx_strand_id
1 'polypeptide(L)'
;MDRVSYNFRHPTRGEIIVFETKGIERMDIRQQGEFYIKRLVVLGDEKVRIGNDRHLVIDGKRLDEHTPHFENVYSFDPKQPPQESRYSGHVNQFVANEYGYTYPLAPLFPDESSVYQVPSNHYMVMGDNTMNSSDSRTWGDFTRTNVIGKYLFVYWPVSPRFGFNNVR
;
A
#
# COMPACT_ATOMS: atom_id res chain seq x y z
N MET A 1 -21.21 -15.59 11.72
CA MET A 1 -19.75 -15.37 11.70
C MET A 1 -19.44 -14.31 12.72
N ASP A 2 -18.80 -14.72 13.81
CA ASP A 2 -18.75 -13.98 15.07
C ASP A 2 -17.80 -12.77 14.97
N ARG A 3 -18.23 -11.62 15.49
CA ARG A 3 -17.54 -10.31 15.35
C ARG A 3 -16.29 -10.17 16.23
N VAL A 4 -16.04 -11.14 17.11
CA VAL A 4 -15.00 -11.08 18.16
C VAL A 4 -13.77 -11.93 17.82
N SER A 5 -13.91 -13.01 17.04
CA SER A 5 -12.80 -13.88 16.65
C SER A 5 -11.91 -13.31 15.52
N TYR A 6 -12.37 -12.26 14.85
CA TYR A 6 -11.68 -11.64 13.71
C TYR A 6 -10.58 -10.63 14.10
N ASN A 7 -10.41 -10.34 15.40
CA ASN A 7 -9.46 -9.35 15.91
C ASN A 7 -8.02 -9.87 16.09
N PHE A 8 -7.73 -11.15 15.80
CA PHE A 8 -6.41 -11.75 16.10
C PHE A 8 -5.73 -12.47 14.94
N ARG A 9 -6.32 -12.48 13.74
CA ARG A 9 -5.63 -13.08 12.59
C ARG A 9 -4.69 -12.07 11.94
N HIS A 10 -3.55 -12.56 11.50
CA HIS A 10 -2.69 -11.78 10.61
C HIS A 10 -3.43 -11.50 9.29
N PRO A 11 -3.29 -10.29 8.72
CA PRO A 11 -3.84 -9.98 7.42
C PRO A 11 -3.17 -10.84 6.34
N THR A 12 -3.91 -11.14 5.29
CA THR A 12 -3.38 -11.86 4.13
C THR A 12 -3.07 -10.88 3.02
N ARG A 13 -2.18 -11.25 2.09
CA ARG A 13 -1.87 -10.41 0.91
C ARG A 13 -3.16 -10.01 0.19
N GLY A 14 -3.20 -8.77 -0.25
CA GLY A 14 -4.30 -8.19 -1.00
C GLY A 14 -5.36 -7.53 -0.13
N GLU A 15 -5.38 -7.80 1.18
CA GLU A 15 -6.31 -7.11 2.08
C GLU A 15 -5.95 -5.62 2.24
N ILE A 16 -6.98 -4.77 2.31
CA ILE A 16 -6.83 -3.38 2.74
C ILE A 16 -6.64 -3.36 4.24
N ILE A 17 -5.58 -2.70 4.70
CA ILE A 17 -5.22 -2.60 6.12
C ILE A 17 -5.11 -1.14 6.56
N VAL A 18 -5.40 -0.90 7.84
CA VAL A 18 -5.12 0.35 8.53
C VAL A 18 -3.89 0.15 9.42
N PHE A 19 -2.94 1.07 9.33
CA PHE A 19 -1.72 1.03 10.14
C PHE A 19 -1.29 2.42 10.58
N GLU A 20 -0.65 2.49 11.75
CA GLU A 20 -0.02 3.70 12.26
C GLU A 20 1.34 3.91 11.60
N THR A 21 1.66 5.13 11.16
CA THR A 21 2.91 5.44 10.47
C THR A 21 4.10 5.69 11.40
N LYS A 22 3.87 5.64 12.71
CA LYS A 22 4.90 5.89 13.72
C LYS A 22 6.04 4.88 13.61
N GLY A 23 7.27 5.38 13.62
CA GLY A 23 8.48 4.54 13.61
C GLY A 23 8.85 3.95 12.24
N ILE A 24 8.17 4.35 11.17
CA ILE A 24 8.57 4.00 9.80
C ILE A 24 9.83 4.80 9.44
N GLU A 25 10.94 4.10 9.18
CA GLU A 25 12.28 4.69 9.10
C GLU A 25 12.43 5.79 8.03
N ARG A 26 11.90 5.55 6.82
CA ARG A 26 12.06 6.45 5.67
C ARG A 26 10.88 7.41 5.48
N MET A 27 10.00 7.52 6.47
CA MET A 27 8.86 8.44 6.41
C MET A 27 9.23 9.81 7.00
N ASP A 28 8.81 10.89 6.32
CA ASP A 28 8.96 12.26 6.81
C ASP A 28 8.34 12.38 8.21
N ILE A 29 9.02 13.08 9.12
CA ILE A 29 8.57 13.26 10.51
C ILE A 29 7.16 13.86 10.61
N ARG A 30 6.75 14.68 9.63
CA ARG A 30 5.41 15.28 9.54
C ARG A 30 4.32 14.29 9.13
N GLN A 31 4.71 13.13 8.62
CA GLN A 31 3.82 12.04 8.22
C GLN A 31 3.79 10.91 9.28
N GLN A 32 4.61 10.99 10.34
CA GLN A 32 4.62 9.99 11.42
C GLN A 32 3.49 10.19 12.43
N GLY A 33 2.99 9.08 12.98
CA GLY A 33 1.91 9.08 13.98
C GLY A 33 0.50 9.24 13.39
N GLU A 34 0.39 9.19 12.06
CA GLU A 34 -0.88 9.23 11.33
C GLU A 34 -1.38 7.82 11.02
N PHE A 35 -2.65 7.69 10.62
CA PHE A 35 -3.24 6.43 10.21
C PHE A 35 -3.43 6.36 8.71
N TYR A 36 -2.83 5.35 8.08
CA TYR A 36 -2.87 5.17 6.63
C TYR A 36 -3.70 3.94 6.26
N ILE A 37 -4.42 4.04 5.15
CA ILE A 37 -5.22 2.95 4.56
C ILE A 37 -4.58 2.59 3.23
N LYS A 38 -4.05 1.37 3.13
CA LYS A 38 -3.37 0.88 1.92
C LYS A 38 -3.59 -0.63 1.75
N ARG A 39 -3.30 -1.16 0.56
CA ARG A 39 -3.35 -2.60 0.28
C ARG A 39 -2.07 -3.27 0.77
N LEU A 40 -2.20 -4.33 1.55
CA LEU A 40 -1.07 -5.19 1.93
C LEU A 40 -0.59 -5.97 0.71
N VAL A 41 0.63 -5.70 0.25
CA VAL A 41 1.15 -6.30 -0.98
C VAL A 41 2.30 -7.27 -0.76
N VAL A 42 3.05 -7.18 0.34
CA VAL A 42 4.17 -8.07 0.66
C VAL A 42 4.14 -8.45 2.14
N LEU A 43 4.32 -9.75 2.41
CA LEU A 43 4.41 -10.32 3.76
C LEU A 43 5.88 -10.45 4.19
N GLY A 44 6.09 -10.73 5.48
CA GLY A 44 7.43 -10.97 6.01
C GLY A 44 8.11 -12.17 5.37
N ASP A 45 9.44 -12.10 5.29
CA ASP A 45 10.33 -13.08 4.64
C ASP A 45 10.24 -13.16 3.10
N GLU A 46 9.37 -12.39 2.47
CA GLU A 46 9.20 -12.39 1.02
C GLU A 46 10.14 -11.40 0.33
N LYS A 47 10.45 -11.71 -0.93
CA LYS A 47 11.12 -10.79 -1.86
C LYS A 47 10.11 -10.19 -2.81
N VAL A 48 10.16 -8.87 -2.97
CA VAL A 48 9.34 -8.15 -3.95
C VAL A 48 10.21 -7.44 -4.99
N ARG A 49 9.73 -7.45 -6.23
CA ARG A 49 10.17 -6.54 -7.30
C ARG A 49 8.95 -6.02 -8.04
N ILE A 50 9.13 -4.96 -8.82
CA ILE A 50 8.10 -4.36 -9.66
C ILE A 50 8.56 -4.44 -11.12
N GLY A 51 7.87 -5.26 -11.93
CA GLY A 51 8.20 -5.42 -13.34
C GLY A 51 7.92 -4.17 -14.16
N ASN A 52 8.59 -4.04 -15.31
CA ASN A 52 8.30 -2.96 -16.27
C ASN A 52 6.88 -3.06 -16.86
N ASP A 53 6.27 -4.24 -16.75
CA ASP A 53 4.86 -4.49 -17.06
C ASP A 53 3.90 -3.99 -15.97
N ARG A 54 4.41 -3.28 -14.95
CA ARG A 54 3.67 -2.70 -13.82
C ARG A 54 3.00 -3.74 -12.91
N HIS A 55 3.54 -4.95 -12.86
CA HIS A 55 3.07 -5.99 -11.94
C HIS A 55 4.10 -6.27 -10.85
N LEU A 56 3.60 -6.51 -9.64
CA LEU A 56 4.44 -7.01 -8.55
C LEU A 56 4.82 -8.46 -8.81
N VAL A 57 6.06 -8.80 -8.46
CA VAL A 57 6.53 -10.17 -8.46
C VAL A 57 7.06 -10.49 -7.07
N ILE A 58 6.43 -11.48 -6.44
CA ILE A 58 6.69 -11.92 -5.08
C ILE A 58 7.33 -13.31 -5.12
N ASP A 59 8.55 -13.45 -4.62
CA ASP A 59 9.30 -14.71 -4.65
C ASP A 59 9.30 -15.39 -6.03
N GLY A 60 9.42 -14.58 -7.08
CA GLY A 60 9.39 -15.03 -8.47
C GLY A 60 7.99 -15.24 -9.06
N LYS A 61 6.93 -15.23 -8.24
CA LYS A 61 5.54 -15.30 -8.70
C LYS A 61 4.98 -13.92 -9.00
N ARG A 62 4.70 -13.67 -10.27
CA ARG A 62 4.02 -12.47 -10.75
C ARG A 62 2.56 -12.47 -10.26
N LEU A 63 2.14 -11.37 -9.62
CA LEU A 63 0.74 -11.13 -9.29
C LEU A 63 0.01 -10.65 -10.54
N ASP A 64 -1.29 -10.93 -10.63
CA ASP A 64 -2.15 -10.61 -11.78
C ASP A 64 -3.60 -10.44 -11.34
N GLU A 65 -4.51 -10.21 -12.29
CA GLU A 65 -5.95 -10.06 -12.02
C GLU A 65 -6.60 -11.33 -11.44
N HIS A 66 -5.98 -12.50 -11.57
CA HIS A 66 -6.46 -13.75 -10.97
C HIS A 66 -5.95 -13.91 -9.52
N THR A 67 -5.03 -13.06 -9.09
CA THR A 67 -4.54 -13.05 -7.72
C THR A 67 -5.62 -12.44 -6.82
N PRO A 68 -6.05 -13.14 -5.74
CA PRO A 68 -7.11 -12.65 -4.86
C PRO A 68 -6.86 -11.22 -4.38
N HIS A 69 -7.88 -10.38 -4.52
CA HIS A 69 -7.91 -8.96 -4.19
C HIS A 69 -7.13 -8.03 -5.11
N PHE A 70 -6.53 -8.51 -6.21
CA PHE A 70 -5.85 -7.69 -7.22
C PHE A 70 -6.61 -7.60 -8.53
N GLU A 71 -7.84 -8.12 -8.58
CA GLU A 71 -8.66 -8.24 -9.79
C GLU A 71 -8.76 -6.90 -10.51
N ASN A 72 -9.07 -5.82 -9.78
CA ASN A 72 -9.20 -4.49 -10.36
C ASN A 72 -7.87 -3.74 -10.51
N VAL A 73 -6.89 -4.02 -9.64
CA VAL A 73 -5.59 -3.32 -9.66
C VAL A 73 -4.82 -3.66 -10.94
N TYR A 74 -4.98 -4.89 -11.41
CA TYR A 74 -4.30 -5.42 -12.58
C TYR A 74 -5.20 -5.63 -13.81
N SER A 75 -6.45 -5.15 -13.79
CA SER A 75 -7.36 -5.19 -14.95
C SER A 75 -7.09 -4.10 -16.01
N PHE A 76 -5.91 -3.48 -16.00
CA PHE A 76 -5.57 -2.38 -16.91
C PHE A 76 -5.00 -2.91 -18.23
N ASP A 77 -5.12 -2.13 -19.31
CA ASP A 77 -4.42 -2.44 -20.55
C ASP A 77 -2.93 -2.07 -20.40
N PRO A 78 -2.00 -3.06 -20.46
CA PRO A 78 -0.57 -2.78 -20.29
C PRO A 78 0.01 -1.86 -21.36
N LYS A 79 -0.67 -1.72 -22.51
CA LYS A 79 -0.27 -0.81 -23.60
C LYS A 79 -0.64 0.66 -23.32
N GLN A 80 -1.56 0.91 -22.40
CA GLN A 80 -1.96 2.27 -22.03
C GLN A 80 -1.04 2.84 -20.95
N PRO A 81 -0.62 4.11 -21.05
CA PRO A 81 0.15 4.77 -20.00
C PRO A 81 -0.56 4.68 -18.64
N PRO A 82 0.19 4.55 -17.52
CA PRO A 82 -0.39 4.66 -16.19
C PRO A 82 -0.93 6.08 -15.97
N GLN A 83 -2.07 6.18 -15.29
CA GLN A 83 -2.78 7.45 -15.09
C GLN A 83 -3.16 7.67 -13.63
N GLU A 84 -3.19 8.93 -13.22
CA GLU A 84 -3.75 9.31 -11.93
C GLU A 84 -5.24 8.94 -11.83
N SER A 85 -5.65 8.53 -10.64
CA SER A 85 -7.04 8.17 -10.33
C SER A 85 -7.57 6.99 -11.16
N ARG A 86 -6.68 6.18 -11.75
CA ARG A 86 -7.00 4.93 -12.45
C ARG A 86 -6.12 3.78 -11.97
N TYR A 87 -6.69 2.59 -11.93
CA TYR A 87 -5.89 1.38 -11.73
C TYR A 87 -4.98 1.15 -12.92
N SER A 88 -3.68 1.01 -12.64
CA SER A 88 -2.62 0.95 -13.64
C SER A 88 -1.52 -0.05 -13.26
N GLY A 89 -1.84 -1.00 -12.36
CA GLY A 89 -0.84 -1.81 -11.67
C GLY A 89 0.07 -0.99 -10.77
N HIS A 90 1.20 -1.54 -10.34
CA HIS A 90 2.20 -0.86 -9.51
C HIS A 90 3.42 -0.52 -10.36
N VAL A 91 3.89 0.72 -10.27
CA VAL A 91 4.90 1.29 -11.17
C VAL A 91 6.24 1.43 -10.44
N ASN A 92 7.33 0.99 -11.08
CA ASN A 92 8.72 1.24 -10.65
C ASN A 92 9.20 2.62 -11.15
N GLN A 93 10.34 3.10 -10.66
CA GLN A 93 10.79 4.46 -11.02
C GLN A 93 11.13 4.60 -12.50
N PHE A 94 11.73 3.58 -13.11
CA PHE A 94 12.05 3.56 -14.54
C PHE A 94 10.80 3.81 -15.39
N VAL A 95 9.74 3.01 -15.19
CA VAL A 95 8.46 3.17 -15.90
C VAL A 95 7.81 4.51 -15.56
N ALA A 96 7.88 4.96 -14.31
CA ALA A 96 7.36 6.29 -13.94
C ALA A 96 8.04 7.40 -14.77
N ASN A 97 9.38 7.35 -14.90
CA ASN A 97 10.16 8.30 -15.66
C ASN A 97 9.83 8.25 -17.15
N GLU A 98 9.65 7.06 -17.73
CA GLU A 98 9.25 6.90 -19.14
C GLU A 98 7.92 7.61 -19.45
N TYR A 99 7.02 7.68 -18.46
CA TYR A 99 5.74 8.37 -18.57
C TYR A 99 5.72 9.79 -17.98
N GLY A 100 6.90 10.39 -17.76
CA GLY A 100 7.03 11.81 -17.42
C GLY A 100 6.90 12.15 -15.94
N TYR A 101 6.90 11.17 -15.03
CA TYR A 101 7.01 11.44 -13.60
C TYR A 101 8.46 11.70 -13.21
N THR A 102 8.77 12.96 -12.88
CA THR A 102 10.12 13.40 -12.50
C THR A 102 10.38 13.35 -11.00
N TYR A 103 9.32 13.22 -10.19
CA TYR A 103 9.44 13.05 -8.74
C TYR A 103 9.70 11.57 -8.38
N PRO A 104 10.41 11.31 -7.27
CA PRO A 104 10.71 9.95 -6.84
C PRO A 104 9.43 9.25 -6.34
N LEU A 105 8.73 8.58 -7.26
CA LEU A 105 7.53 7.78 -6.99
C LEU A 105 7.87 6.45 -6.33
N ALA A 106 8.98 5.82 -6.76
CA ALA A 106 9.39 4.51 -6.30
C ALA A 106 10.93 4.42 -6.15
N PRO A 107 11.56 5.26 -5.30
CA PRO A 107 13.01 5.30 -5.14
C PRO A 107 13.61 3.98 -4.65
N LEU A 108 12.84 3.11 -3.99
CA LEU A 108 13.28 1.78 -3.55
C LEU A 108 13.18 0.72 -4.66
N PHE A 109 12.56 1.06 -5.79
CA PHE A 109 12.41 0.22 -6.98
C PHE A 109 12.83 1.02 -8.21
N PRO A 110 14.13 1.35 -8.37
CA PRO A 110 14.59 2.17 -9.49
C PRO A 110 14.27 1.54 -10.85
N ASP A 111 14.28 0.21 -10.95
CA ASP A 111 13.96 -0.56 -12.15
C ASP A 111 13.46 -1.97 -11.81
N GLU A 112 13.19 -2.79 -12.82
CA GLU A 112 12.68 -4.16 -12.65
C GLU A 112 13.68 -5.17 -12.05
N SER A 113 14.97 -4.85 -12.04
CA SER A 113 16.03 -5.69 -11.45
C SER A 113 16.13 -5.52 -9.93
N SER A 114 15.50 -4.46 -9.41
CA SER A 114 15.53 -4.09 -8.00
C SER A 114 14.66 -5.03 -7.18
N VAL A 115 15.30 -5.73 -6.24
CA VAL A 115 14.64 -6.67 -5.32
C VAL A 115 14.73 -6.13 -3.91
N TYR A 116 13.58 -6.05 -3.24
CA TYR A 116 13.47 -5.71 -1.82
C TYR A 116 13.15 -6.96 -1.00
N GLN A 117 13.99 -7.27 -0.01
CA GLN A 117 13.75 -8.35 0.94
C GLN A 117 13.02 -7.78 2.17
N VAL A 118 11.84 -8.29 2.47
CA VAL A 118 11.07 -7.88 3.66
C VAL A 118 11.48 -8.72 4.87
N PRO A 119 11.81 -8.10 6.02
CA PRO A 119 12.06 -8.83 7.27
C PRO A 119 10.83 -9.62 7.75
N SER A 120 11.03 -10.71 8.51
CA SER A 120 9.96 -11.64 8.93
C SER A 120 8.76 -11.00 9.64
N ASN A 121 8.99 -9.93 10.40
CA ASN A 121 7.96 -9.25 11.18
C ASN A 121 7.45 -7.97 10.52
N HIS A 122 7.74 -7.78 9.24
CA HIS A 122 7.44 -6.55 8.52
C HIS A 122 6.50 -6.79 7.35
N TYR A 123 5.87 -5.72 6.90
CA TYR A 123 4.98 -5.69 5.75
C TYR A 123 5.34 -4.56 4.80
N MET A 124 4.96 -4.70 3.54
CA MET A 124 4.90 -3.58 2.60
C MET A 124 3.48 -3.42 2.08
N VAL A 125 3.08 -2.17 1.89
CA VAL A 125 1.77 -1.78 1.37
C VAL A 125 1.93 -0.90 0.13
N MET A 126 0.96 -0.97 -0.77
CA MET A 126 0.87 -0.05 -1.91
C MET A 126 -0.56 0.45 -2.05
N GLY A 127 -0.70 1.66 -2.59
CA GLY A 127 -2.01 2.22 -2.88
C GLY A 127 -2.40 1.95 -4.32
N ASP A 128 -3.67 1.60 -4.53
CA ASP A 128 -4.18 1.26 -5.87
C ASP A 128 -4.18 2.46 -6.84
N ASN A 129 -4.24 3.71 -6.32
CA ASN A 129 -3.98 4.91 -7.12
C ASN A 129 -2.47 5.14 -7.22
N THR A 130 -1.81 4.24 -7.93
CA THR A 130 -0.36 4.08 -8.02
C THR A 130 0.39 5.37 -8.28
N MET A 131 -0.12 6.22 -9.17
CA MET A 131 0.56 7.46 -9.56
C MET A 131 0.45 8.58 -8.52
N ASN A 132 -0.46 8.46 -7.55
CA ASN A 132 -0.71 9.48 -6.53
C ASN A 132 -0.66 8.92 -5.09
N SER A 133 0.01 7.79 -4.90
CA SER A 133 0.10 7.12 -3.60
C SER A 133 1.51 7.23 -3.02
N SER A 134 1.63 7.91 -1.87
CA SER A 134 2.76 7.73 -0.96
C SER A 134 2.58 6.40 -0.20
N ASP A 135 3.43 5.42 -0.48
CA ASP A 135 3.35 4.05 0.05
C ASP A 135 4.74 3.39 0.09
N SER A 136 4.82 2.09 0.38
CA SER A 136 6.09 1.39 0.62
C SER A 136 7.07 1.42 -0.56
N ARG A 137 6.67 1.88 -1.74
CA ARG A 137 7.61 2.20 -2.84
C ARG A 137 8.57 3.33 -2.49
N THR A 138 8.17 4.25 -1.61
CA THR A 138 8.98 5.38 -1.15
C THR A 138 9.60 5.11 0.21
N TRP A 139 8.79 4.69 1.19
CA TRP A 139 9.23 4.59 2.59
C TRP A 139 9.57 3.18 3.06
N GLY A 140 9.39 2.16 2.21
CA GLY A 140 9.81 0.79 2.50
C GLY A 140 8.83 0.04 3.38
N ASP A 141 9.33 -0.97 4.07
CA ASP A 141 8.56 -1.84 4.95
C ASP A 141 8.37 -1.24 6.35
N PHE A 142 7.47 -1.85 7.10
CA PHE A 142 7.14 -1.44 8.46
C PHE A 142 6.72 -2.63 9.32
N THR A 143 6.84 -2.51 10.64
CA THR A 143 6.54 -3.62 11.54
C THR A 143 5.06 -3.99 11.48
N ARG A 144 4.76 -5.30 11.47
CA ARG A 144 3.38 -5.79 11.49
C ARG A 144 2.58 -5.32 12.70
N THR A 145 3.24 -4.92 13.79
CA THR A 145 2.64 -4.35 14.99
C THR A 145 2.05 -2.95 14.78
N ASN A 146 2.42 -2.24 13.72
CA ASN A 146 1.76 -0.99 13.34
C ASN A 146 0.33 -1.22 12.83
N VAL A 147 -0.03 -2.45 12.43
CA VAL A 147 -1.36 -2.78 11.90
C VAL A 147 -2.37 -2.85 13.03
N ILE A 148 -3.44 -2.07 12.93
CA ILE A 148 -4.41 -1.88 14.03
C ILE A 148 -5.60 -2.86 13.92
N GLY A 149 -5.65 -3.64 12.83
CA GLY A 149 -6.65 -4.68 12.56
C GLY A 149 -7.70 -4.28 11.52
N LYS A 150 -8.39 -5.27 10.92
CA LYS A 150 -9.37 -5.08 9.83
C LYS A 150 -10.66 -4.36 10.28
N TYR A 151 -10.96 -4.36 11.59
CA TYR A 151 -12.28 -4.00 12.14
C TYR A 151 -12.41 -2.61 12.77
N LEU A 152 -11.34 -1.81 12.87
CA LEU A 152 -11.51 -0.41 13.31
C LEU A 152 -12.21 0.48 12.28
N PHE A 153 -12.48 -0.01 11.06
CA PHE A 153 -13.33 0.69 10.09
C PHE A 153 -14.77 0.93 10.56
N VAL A 154 -15.29 0.15 11.51
CA VAL A 154 -16.64 0.38 12.08
C VAL A 154 -16.59 1.33 13.28
N TYR A 155 -15.41 1.58 13.84
CA TYR A 155 -15.21 2.41 15.04
C TYR A 155 -14.24 3.57 14.80
N TRP A 156 -14.37 4.23 13.66
CA TRP A 156 -13.93 5.62 13.54
C TRP A 156 -15.14 6.55 13.79
N PRO A 157 -15.36 7.08 15.01
CA PRO A 157 -16.37 8.09 15.23
C PRO A 157 -15.82 9.50 14.93
N VAL A 158 -16.62 10.24 14.17
CA VAL A 158 -16.91 11.69 14.21
C VAL A 158 -15.89 12.60 14.91
N SER A 159 -15.38 13.60 14.18
CA SER A 159 -14.84 14.80 14.81
C SER A 159 -15.83 15.34 15.86
N PRO A 160 -15.37 15.83 17.03
CA PRO A 160 -16.21 16.68 17.86
C PRO A 160 -16.28 18.05 17.19
N ARG A 161 -17.05 18.17 16.10
CA ARG A 161 -17.76 19.42 15.81
C ARG A 161 -19.11 19.33 16.49
N PHE A 162 -19.10 19.25 17.83
CA PHE A 162 -20.23 19.70 18.63
C PHE A 162 -20.35 21.21 18.41
N GLY A 163 -21.09 21.60 17.37
CA GLY A 163 -21.62 22.94 17.25
C GLY A 163 -22.72 23.09 18.29
N PHE A 164 -22.40 23.65 19.46
CA PHE A 164 -23.41 24.29 20.30
C PHE A 164 -23.84 25.59 19.61
N ASN A 165 -24.78 25.49 18.66
CA ASN A 165 -25.60 26.63 18.32
C ASN A 165 -26.66 26.78 19.43
N ASN A 166 -26.35 27.64 20.41
CA ASN A 166 -27.36 28.21 21.27
C ASN A 166 -28.30 29.04 20.39
N VAL A 167 -29.51 28.55 20.16
CA VAL A 167 -30.63 29.39 19.75
C VAL A 167 -31.28 29.92 21.03
N ARG A 168 -31.09 31.20 21.30
CA ARG A 168 -32.02 32.04 22.04
C ARG A 168 -32.12 33.38 21.34
#